data_AF-A0AAV5MA84-F1
#
_entry.id   AF-A0AAV5MA84-F1
#
_cell.length_a   1.000
_cell.length_b   1.000
_cell.length_c   1.000
_cell.angle_alpha   90.00
_cell.angle_beta   90.00
_cell.angle_gamma   90.00
#
_symmetry.space_group_name_H-M   'P 1'
#
loop_
_entity.id
_entity.type
_entity.pdbx_description
1 polymer ?
#
loop_
_entity_poly.entity_id
_entity_poly.type
_entity_poly.pdbx_seq_one_letter_code
_entity_poly.pdbx_strand_id
1 'polypeptide(L)' 'MKYPPKEQLVEKYFHPDNLSSAEKMKIELTKVRDEFKMSESDCGSARVQVAQLTTKIKHLASVLHKKVTLSKDFLLS' A
#
# COMPACT_ATOMS: atom_id res chain seq x y z
N MET A 1 -17.83 31.47 -9.13
CA MET A 1 -17.84 31.43 -7.66
C MET A 1 -17.45 30.02 -7.22
N LYS A 2 -16.34 29.83 -6.51
CA LYS A 2 -16.02 28.52 -5.90
C LYS A 2 -16.71 28.51 -4.53
N TYR A 3 -17.73 27.68 -4.38
CA TYR A 3 -18.35 27.45 -3.08
C TYR A 3 -17.37 26.67 -2.19
N PRO A 4 -17.34 26.95 -0.87
CA PRO A 4 -16.51 26.17 0.03
C PRO A 4 -16.94 24.70 0.02
N PRO A 5 -16.00 23.74 0.14
CA PRO A 5 -16.32 22.32 0.19
C PRO A 5 -17.29 22.03 1.34
N LYS A 6 -18.23 21.09 1.11
CA LYS A 6 -19.08 20.57 2.18
C LYS A 6 -18.25 19.63 3.05
N GLU A 7 -17.91 20.04 4.26
CA GLU A 7 -17.00 19.29 5.15
C GLU A 7 -17.42 17.84 5.36
N GLN A 8 -18.73 17.57 5.53
CA GLN A 8 -19.28 16.22 5.69
C GLN A 8 -19.01 15.31 4.47
N LEU A 9 -18.99 15.89 3.26
CA LEU A 9 -18.67 15.13 2.05
C LEU A 9 -17.17 14.88 1.96
N VAL A 10 -16.35 15.87 2.33
CA VAL A 10 -14.89 15.75 2.37
C VAL A 10 -14.49 14.60 3.29
N GLU A 11 -15.01 14.58 4.52
CA GLU A 11 -14.74 13.52 5.49
C GLU A 11 -15.16 12.14 4.96
N LYS A 12 -16.34 12.05 4.35
CA LYS A 12 -16.82 10.80 3.73
C LYS A 12 -15.90 10.35 2.59
N TYR A 13 -15.49 11.23 1.69
CA TYR A 13 -14.64 10.86 0.54
C TYR A 13 -13.24 10.40 0.97
N PHE A 14 -12.69 10.95 2.05
CA PHE A 14 -11.38 10.55 2.58
C PHE A 14 -11.44 9.37 3.57
N HIS A 15 -12.63 8.81 3.83
CA HIS A 15 -12.78 7.66 4.72
C HIS A 15 -11.99 6.45 4.18
N PRO A 16 -11.21 5.74 5.00
CA PRO A 16 -10.41 4.58 4.57
C PRO A 16 -11.20 3.51 3.81
N ASP A 17 -12.50 3.35 4.12
CA ASP A 17 -13.36 2.39 3.42
C ASP A 17 -13.58 2.74 1.95
N ASN A 18 -13.51 4.02 1.60
CA ASN A 18 -13.68 4.51 0.24
C ASN A 18 -12.36 4.54 -0.56
N LEU A 19 -11.24 4.14 0.06
CA LEU A 19 -9.96 3.98 -0.64
C LEU A 19 -9.93 2.67 -1.43
N SER A 20 -9.35 2.74 -2.63
CA SER A 20 -9.04 1.56 -3.42
C SER A 20 -8.02 0.66 -2.70
N SER A 21 -7.99 -0.63 -3.06
CA SER A 21 -6.98 -1.57 -2.52
C SER A 21 -5.55 -1.11 -2.80
N ALA A 22 -5.31 -0.42 -3.91
CA ALA A 22 -4.02 0.14 -4.26
C ALA A 22 -3.61 1.29 -3.33
N GLU A 23 -4.55 2.18 -2.98
CA GLU A 23 -4.30 3.28 -2.04
C GLU A 23 -4.07 2.76 -0.62
N LYS A 24 -4.87 1.77 -0.18
CA LYS A 24 -4.66 1.06 1.10
C LYS A 24 -3.27 0.43 1.16
N MET A 25 -2.85 -0.24 0.08
CA MET A 25 -1.51 -0.81 -0.02
C MET A 25 -0.41 0.26 0.03
N LYS A 26 -0.58 1.40 -0.62
CA LYS A 26 0.40 2.50 -0.58
C LYS A 26 0.59 3.04 0.84
N ILE A 27 -0.51 3.18 1.60
CA ILE A 27 -0.47 3.58 3.01
C ILE A 27 0.28 2.55 3.83
N GLU A 28 -0.03 1.26 3.65
CA GLU A 28 0.62 0.18 4.39
C GLU A 28 2.12 0.10 4.10
N LEU A 29 2.54 0.21 2.84
CA LEU A 29 3.95 0.25 2.46
C LEU A 29 4.70 1.48 3.00
N THR A 30 3.97 2.57 3.24
CA THR A 30 4.54 3.77 3.87
C THR A 30 4.81 3.50 5.35
N LYS A 31 3.87 2.89 6.08
CA LYS A 31 4.06 2.48 7.48
C LYS A 31 5.24 1.50 7.63
N VAL A 32 5.29 0.48 6.77
CA VAL A 32 6.39 -0.49 6.76
C VAL A 32 7.72 0.21 6.46
N ARG A 33 7.75 1.21 5.57
CA ARG A 33 8.97 2.00 5.36
C ARG A 33 9.35 2.77 6.62
N ASP A 34 8.41 3.45 7.27
CA ASP A 34 8.70 4.27 8.44
C ASP A 34 9.19 3.43 9.64
N GLU A 35 8.74 2.18 9.76
CA GLU A 35 9.23 1.24 10.76
C GLU A 35 10.66 0.74 10.45
N PHE A 36 11.00 0.56 9.17
CA PHE A 36 12.27 -0.05 8.77
C PHE A 36 13.32 0.95 8.28
N LYS A 37 13.01 2.25 8.12
CA LYS A 37 13.98 3.27 7.71
C LYS A 37 15.04 3.50 8.78
N MET A 38 16.28 3.72 8.37
CA MET A 38 17.38 4.09 9.29
C MET A 38 17.56 5.60 9.45
N SER A 39 17.07 6.36 8.49
CA SER A 39 17.04 7.82 8.52
C SER A 39 15.78 8.30 7.80
N GLU A 40 15.41 9.57 7.99
CA GLU A 40 14.23 10.15 7.34
C GLU A 40 14.26 10.05 5.80
N SER A 41 15.46 10.06 5.21
CA SER A 41 15.64 9.94 3.77
C SER A 41 15.77 8.49 3.27
N ASP A 42 15.84 7.49 4.17
CA ASP A 42 16.02 6.09 3.77
C ASP A 42 14.74 5.52 3.17
N CYS A 43 14.66 5.60 1.84
CA CYS A 43 13.54 5.08 1.06
C CYS A 43 13.85 3.74 0.37
N GLY A 44 15.03 3.17 0.57
CA GLY A 44 15.52 2.11 -0.33
C GLY A 44 16.65 1.26 0.20
N SER A 45 16.98 1.29 1.49
CA SER A 45 17.90 0.31 2.08
C SER A 45 17.37 -1.12 1.92
N ALA A 46 18.28 -2.10 1.93
CA ALA A 46 17.93 -3.51 1.76
C ALA A 46 16.83 -3.96 2.74
N ARG A 47 16.89 -3.51 4.00
CA ARG A 47 15.87 -3.81 5.02
C ARG A 47 14.50 -3.23 4.66
N VAL A 48 14.43 -1.99 4.18
CA VAL A 48 13.18 -1.35 3.74
C VAL A 48 12.61 -2.10 2.54
N GLN A 49 13.44 -2.42 1.55
CA GLN A 49 13.01 -3.15 0.36
C GLN A 49 12.48 -4.54 0.69
N VAL A 50 13.19 -5.31 1.54
CA VAL A 50 12.77 -6.65 1.98
C VAL A 50 11.44 -6.60 2.75
N ALA A 51 11.29 -5.65 3.67
CA ALA A 51 10.05 -5.50 4.44
C ALA A 51 8.86 -5.14 3.52
N GLN A 52 9.04 -4.20 2.60
CA GLN A 52 8.01 -3.81 1.64
C GLN A 52 7.63 -4.96 0.70
N LEU A 53 8.61 -5.70 0.18
CA LEU A 53 8.36 -6.86 -0.69
C LEU A 53 7.60 -7.96 0.07
N THR A 54 8.00 -8.25 1.31
CA THR A 54 7.33 -9.23 2.18
C THR A 54 5.85 -8.89 2.37
N THR A 55 5.54 -7.61 2.61
CA THR A 55 4.15 -7.14 2.76
C THR A 55 3.35 -7.29 1.46
N LYS A 56 3.95 -6.98 0.30
CA LYS A 56 3.31 -7.20 -1.01
C LYS A 56 3.02 -8.67 -1.27
N ILE A 57 3.98 -9.56 -0.96
CA ILE A 57 3.81 -11.01 -1.11
C ILE A 57 2.66 -11.51 -0.24
N LYS A 58 2.59 -11.12 1.04
CA LYS A 58 1.48 -11.48 1.95
C LYS A 58 0.13 -11.04 1.41
N HIS A 59 0.03 -9.81 0.93
CA HIS A 59 -1.21 -9.30 0.35
C HIS A 59 -1.59 -10.04 -0.92
N LEU A 60 -0.66 -10.22 -1.86
CA LEU A 60 -0.91 -10.97 -3.09
C LEU A 60 -1.36 -12.40 -2.77
N ALA A 61 -0.69 -13.09 -1.85
CA ALA A 61 -1.06 -14.42 -1.41
C ALA A 61 -2.51 -14.48 -0.87
N SER A 62 -2.94 -13.46 -0.11
CA SER A 62 -4.32 -13.37 0.41
C SER A 62 -5.38 -13.09 -0.66
N VAL A 63 -5.00 -12.46 -1.78
CA VAL A 63 -5.92 -12.12 -2.88
C VAL A 63 -5.94 -13.22 -3.95
N LEU A 64 -4.87 -14.01 -4.07
CA LEU A 64 -4.66 -15.01 -5.13
C LEU A 64 -5.34 -16.36 -4.85
N HIS A 65 -6.60 -16.38 -4.42
CA HIS A 65 -7.35 -17.63 -4.19
C HIS A 65 -7.91 -18.29 -5.47
N LYS A 66 -7.77 -17.69 -6.66
CA LYS A 66 -8.22 -18.31 -7.93
C LYS A 66 -7.26 -17.98 -9.09
N LYS A 67 -6.50 -19.00 -9.51
CA LYS A 67 -5.98 -19.22 -10.88
C LYS A 67 -5.41 -17.97 -11.60
N VAL A 68 -4.24 -17.48 -11.18
CA VAL A 68 -3.41 -16.59 -12.02
C VAL A 68 -1.98 -17.11 -12.04
N THR A 69 -1.54 -17.62 -13.18
CA THR A 69 -0.20 -18.18 -13.42
C THR A 69 0.86 -17.07 -13.50
N LEU A 70 0.55 -15.96 -14.20
CA LEU A 70 1.48 -14.83 -14.38
C LEU A 70 1.92 -14.16 -13.06
N SER A 71 1.03 -14.10 -12.07
CA SER A 71 1.35 -13.50 -10.77
C SER A 71 2.27 -14.38 -9.91
N LYS A 72 2.31 -15.69 -10.15
CA LYS A 72 3.19 -16.61 -9.42
C LYS A 72 4.64 -16.49 -9.89
N ASP A 73 4.84 -16.34 -11.20
CA ASP A 73 6.20 -16.19 -11.76
C ASP A 73 6.84 -14.88 -11.30
N PHE A 74 6.06 -13.79 -11.16
CA PHE A 74 6.53 -12.54 -10.56
C PHE A 74 6.88 -12.64 -9.08
N LEU A 75 6.26 -13.56 -8.32
CA LEU A 75 6.57 -13.78 -6.91
C LEU A 75 7.83 -14.64 -6.70
N LEU A 76 8.23 -15.42 -7.71
CA LEU A 76 9.30 -16.41 -7.64
C LEU A 76 10.58 -16.01 -8.39
N SER A 77 10.56 -14.89 -9.13
CA SER A 77 11.70 -14.29 -9.82
C SER A 77 12.39 -13.22 -8.99
#